data_AF-A0A2I0L6H5-F1
#
_entry.id   AF-A0A2I0L6H5-F1
#
_cell.length_a   1.000
_cell.length_b   1.000
_cell.length_c   1.000
_cell.angle_alpha   90.00
_cell.angle_beta   90.00
_cell.angle_gamma   90.00
#
_symmetry.space_group_name_H-M   'P 1'
#
loop_
_entity.id
_entity.type
_entity.pdbx_description
1 polymer ?
#
loop_
_entity_poly.entity_id
_entity_poly.type
_entity_poly.pdbx_seq_one_letter_code
_entity_poly.pdbx_strand_id
1 'polypeptide(L)'
;MASNSGLHREIEAFRQLLLDEGFLNDAFKLNVENVGSMIGKPNFVEEIMTTYFRDSAKYIEKAEKLLDDDMPINIVELNRILRNLNRSSAICKASLQLVKREHAELKGRMATYLQMKRQAGPVEAAERPMSSGRNKAEPAETTKRP
;
A
#
# COMPACT_ATOMS: atom_id res chain seq x y z
N MET A 1 45.48 -24.95 -1.76
CA MET A 1 44.83 -23.62 -1.76
C MET A 1 43.65 -23.61 -2.73
N ALA A 2 42.65 -24.48 -2.53
CA ALA A 2 41.52 -24.65 -3.44
C ALA A 2 40.22 -24.60 -2.63
N SER A 3 39.89 -23.46 -2.01
CA SER A 3 38.75 -23.44 -1.06
C SER A 3 38.04 -22.09 -0.84
N ASN A 4 38.11 -21.12 -1.77
CA ASN A 4 37.27 -19.92 -1.64
C ASN A 4 36.59 -19.44 -2.93
N SER A 5 36.94 -20.01 -4.09
CA SER A 5 36.32 -19.63 -5.37
C SER A 5 34.85 -20.02 -5.47
N GLY A 6 34.44 -21.11 -4.82
CA GLY A 6 33.04 -21.57 -4.80
C GLY A 6 32.11 -20.60 -4.07
N LEU A 7 32.49 -20.18 -2.86
CA LEU A 7 31.70 -19.26 -2.04
C LEU A 7 31.61 -17.86 -2.69
N HIS A 8 32.70 -17.36 -3.26
CA HIS A 8 32.67 -16.11 -4.01
C HIS A 8 31.71 -16.17 -5.21
N ARG A 9 31.69 -17.28 -5.95
CA ARG A 9 30.75 -17.45 -7.06
C ARG A 9 29.29 -17.47 -6.57
N GLU A 10 29.02 -18.12 -5.44
CA GLU A 10 27.69 -18.18 -4.85
C GLU A 10 27.21 -16.79 -4.38
N ILE A 11 28.09 -16.01 -3.73
CA ILE A 11 27.81 -14.63 -3.33
C ILE A 11 27.49 -13.75 -4.56
N GLU A 12 28.27 -13.85 -5.64
CA GLU A 12 28.01 -13.09 -6.86
C GLU A 12 26.69 -13.51 -7.53
N ALA A 13 26.37 -14.81 -7.56
CA ALA A 13 25.12 -15.30 -8.11
C ALA A 13 23.91 -14.79 -7.31
N PHE A 14 23.97 -14.83 -5.98
CA PHE A 14 22.90 -14.32 -5.13
C PHE A 14 22.72 -12.81 -5.27
N ARG A 15 23.81 -12.06 -5.40
CA ARG A 15 23.74 -10.61 -5.68
C ARG A 15 23.03 -10.30 -6.98
N GLN A 16 23.33 -11.05 -8.05
CA GLN A 16 22.64 -10.86 -9.33
C GLN A 16 21.15 -11.17 -9.23
N LEU A 17 20.78 -12.24 -8.53
CA LEU A 17 19.37 -12.55 -8.27
C LEU A 17 18.65 -11.37 -7.60
N LEU A 18 19.25 -10.78 -6.57
CA LEU A 18 18.67 -9.62 -5.87
C LEU A 18 18.53 -8.37 -6.77
N LEU A 19 19.40 -8.21 -7.77
CA LEU A 19 19.30 -7.14 -8.76
C LEU A 19 18.20 -7.42 -9.79
N ASP A 20 18.15 -8.65 -10.31
CA ASP A 20 17.19 -9.10 -11.32
C ASP A 20 15.74 -9.06 -10.80
N GLU A 21 15.54 -9.49 -9.55
CA GLU A 21 14.24 -9.40 -8.86
C GLU A 21 13.90 -7.95 -8.43
N GLY A 22 14.85 -7.03 -8.58
CA GLY A 22 14.66 -5.61 -8.27
C GLY A 22 14.58 -5.33 -6.77
N PHE A 23 15.14 -6.20 -5.93
CA PHE A 23 15.32 -5.94 -4.50
C PHE A 23 16.45 -4.95 -4.25
N LEU A 24 17.53 -5.05 -5.03
CA LEU A 24 18.64 -4.10 -5.05
C LEU A 24 18.62 -3.28 -6.35
N ASN A 25 19.45 -2.23 -6.40
CA ASN A 25 19.73 -1.49 -7.63
C ASN A 25 21.24 -1.43 -7.87
N ASP A 26 21.65 -0.97 -9.06
CA ASP A 26 23.08 -0.85 -9.42
C ASP A 26 23.87 0.04 -8.45
N ALA A 27 23.19 0.95 -7.75
CA ALA A 27 23.78 1.80 -6.73
C ALA A 27 24.24 1.02 -5.49
N PHE A 28 23.71 -0.18 -5.22
CA PHE A 28 24.18 -1.06 -4.14
C PHE A 28 25.64 -1.46 -4.34
N LYS A 29 26.00 -1.90 -5.55
CA LYS A 29 27.37 -2.32 -5.88
C LYS A 29 28.35 -1.13 -5.84
N LEU A 30 27.93 0.01 -6.39
CA LEU A 30 28.76 1.23 -6.45
C LEU A 30 28.98 1.88 -5.08
N ASN A 31 27.96 1.91 -4.22
CA ASN A 31 27.97 2.75 -3.01
C ASN A 31 28.11 1.98 -1.70
N VAL A 32 27.92 0.66 -1.69
CA VAL A 32 27.91 -0.14 -0.45
C VAL A 32 29.06 -1.14 -0.47
N GLU A 33 29.11 -2.04 -1.45
CA GLU A 33 30.17 -3.06 -1.50
C GLU A 33 31.55 -2.45 -1.81
N ASN A 34 31.63 -1.63 -2.85
CA ASN A 34 32.89 -0.99 -3.23
C ASN A 34 33.37 -0.02 -2.15
N VAL A 35 32.46 0.77 -1.57
CA VAL A 35 32.81 1.74 -0.52
C VAL A 35 33.34 1.04 0.73
N GLY A 36 32.70 -0.04 1.19
CA GLY A 36 33.17 -0.82 2.34
C GLY A 36 34.58 -1.36 2.15
N SER A 37 34.87 -1.87 0.95
CA SER A 37 36.22 -2.32 0.58
C SER A 37 37.23 -1.17 0.51
N MET A 38 36.82 0.02 0.02
CA MET A 38 37.70 1.18 -0.11
C MET A 38 38.06 1.82 1.24
N ILE A 39 37.12 1.85 2.20
CA ILE A 39 37.35 2.43 3.52
C ILE A 39 37.91 1.42 4.54
N GLY A 40 38.17 0.18 4.11
CA GLY A 40 38.74 -0.88 4.95
C GLY A 40 37.86 -1.30 6.12
N LYS A 41 36.54 -1.16 5.99
CA LYS A 41 35.59 -1.57 7.05
C LYS A 41 35.06 -2.98 6.78
N PRO A 42 35.56 -4.02 7.48
CA PRO A 42 34.92 -5.33 7.44
C PRO A 42 33.48 -5.17 7.97
N ASN A 43 32.51 -5.79 7.31
CA ASN A 43 31.08 -5.77 7.65
C ASN A 43 30.30 -4.47 7.33
N PHE A 44 30.87 -3.54 6.57
CA PHE A 44 30.16 -2.31 6.18
C PHE A 44 28.79 -2.57 5.52
N VAL A 45 28.69 -3.58 4.66
CA VAL A 45 27.42 -3.97 4.02
C VAL A 45 26.39 -4.38 5.08
N GLU A 46 26.79 -5.14 6.08
CA GLU A 46 25.93 -5.61 7.16
C GLU A 46 25.44 -4.45 8.03
N GLU A 47 26.31 -3.49 8.37
CA GLU A 47 25.94 -2.29 9.14
C GLU A 47 24.89 -1.43 8.41
N ILE A 48 25.08 -1.24 7.10
CA ILE A 48 24.17 -0.47 6.24
C ILE A 48 22.82 -1.17 6.15
N MET A 49 22.81 -2.48 5.89
CA MET A 49 21.55 -3.25 5.79
C MET A 49 20.82 -3.33 7.12
N THR A 50 21.53 -3.51 8.24
CA THR A 50 20.95 -3.52 9.59
C THR A 50 20.30 -2.17 9.92
N THR A 51 20.98 -1.07 9.57
CA THR A 51 20.43 0.28 9.76
C THR A 51 19.20 0.51 8.90
N TYR A 52 19.23 0.08 7.63
CA TYR A 52 18.09 0.15 6.73
C TYR A 52 16.87 -0.59 7.29
N PHE A 53 17.03 -1.86 7.69
CA PHE A 53 15.90 -2.65 8.21
C PHE A 53 15.32 -2.06 9.50
N ARG A 54 16.18 -1.61 10.42
CA ARG A 54 15.74 -0.96 11.66
C ARG A 54 14.94 0.31 11.40
N ASP A 55 15.42 1.17 10.51
CA ASP A 55 14.80 2.48 10.29
C ASP A 55 13.54 2.36 9.40
N SER A 56 13.58 1.49 8.39
CA SER A 56 12.41 1.22 7.54
C SER A 56 11.25 0.61 8.33
N ALA A 57 11.49 -0.34 9.24
CA ALA A 57 10.46 -0.91 10.10
C ALA A 57 9.73 0.17 10.94
N LYS A 58 10.48 1.12 11.50
CA LYS A 58 9.90 2.26 12.25
C LYS A 58 9.03 3.16 11.38
N TYR A 59 9.40 3.37 10.11
CA TYR A 59 8.60 4.18 9.20
C TYR A 59 7.36 3.45 8.72
N ILE A 60 7.45 2.13 8.49
CA ILE A 60 6.29 1.28 8.16
C ILE A 60 5.28 1.32 9.30
N GLU A 61 5.70 1.07 10.55
CA GLU A 61 4.81 1.13 11.72
C GLU A 61 4.11 2.48 11.88
N LYS A 62 4.83 3.59 11.60
CA LYS A 62 4.24 4.94 11.63
C LYS A 62 3.23 5.16 10.51
N ALA A 63 3.48 4.60 9.32
CA ALA A 63 2.54 4.67 8.22
C ALA A 63 1.27 3.88 8.53
N GLU A 64 1.41 2.65 9.06
CA GLU A 64 0.28 1.80 9.48
C GLU A 64 -0.59 2.53 10.51
N LYS A 65 0.00 3.03 11.60
CA LYS A 65 -0.75 3.80 12.62
C LYS A 65 -1.49 5.00 12.03
N LEU A 66 -0.84 5.75 11.15
CA LEU A 66 -1.45 6.93 10.52
C LEU A 66 -2.59 6.55 9.57
N LEU A 67 -2.56 5.36 8.98
CA LEU A 67 -3.61 4.83 8.10
C LEU A 67 -4.76 4.19 8.88
N ASP A 68 -4.48 3.61 10.06
CA ASP A 68 -5.46 3.00 10.94
C ASP A 68 -6.24 4.05 11.77
N ASP A 69 -5.66 5.23 12.01
CA ASP A 69 -6.34 6.34 12.68
C ASP A 69 -7.54 6.86 11.84
N ASP A 70 -8.71 7.01 12.48
CA ASP A 70 -9.95 7.48 11.83
C ASP A 70 -9.78 8.84 11.13
N MET A 71 -10.51 9.00 10.01
CA MET A 71 -10.40 10.11 9.06
C MET A 71 -10.45 11.52 9.68
N PRO A 72 -9.72 12.50 9.11
CA PRO A 72 -8.98 12.44 7.83
C PRO A 72 -7.49 12.11 7.97
N ILE A 73 -6.98 11.25 7.08
CA ILE A 73 -5.56 10.93 6.96
C ILE A 73 -4.75 12.23 6.74
N ASN A 74 -3.75 12.44 7.58
CA ASN A 74 -2.80 13.55 7.40
C ASN A 74 -1.83 13.24 6.24
N ILE A 75 -2.20 13.67 5.03
CA ILE A 75 -1.41 13.45 3.80
C ILE A 75 -0.01 14.06 3.89
N VAL A 76 0.17 15.15 4.63
CA VAL A 76 1.49 15.79 4.82
C VAL A 76 2.41 14.88 5.62
N GLU A 77 1.90 14.32 6.72
CA GLU A 77 2.66 13.40 7.56
C GLU A 77 2.93 12.07 6.85
N LEU A 78 1.94 11.54 6.12
CA LEU A 78 2.12 10.34 5.31
C LEU A 78 3.23 10.54 4.26
N ASN A 79 3.23 11.67 3.56
CA ASN A 79 4.29 12.01 2.61
C ASN A 79 5.66 12.13 3.28
N ARG A 80 5.73 12.66 4.51
CA ARG A 80 6.98 12.75 5.27
C ARG A 80 7.51 11.35 5.60
N ILE A 81 6.65 10.47 6.08
CA ILE A 81 6.99 9.07 6.40
C ILE A 81 7.48 8.34 5.14
N LEU A 82 6.76 8.44 4.02
CA LEU A 82 7.12 7.81 2.75
C LEU A 82 8.44 8.34 2.18
N ARG A 83 8.69 9.66 2.26
CA ARG A 83 9.98 10.25 1.85
C ARG A 83 11.14 9.74 2.68
N ASN A 84 10.95 9.59 3.99
CA ASN A 84 11.99 9.08 4.88
C ASN A 84 12.26 7.59 4.64
N LEU A 85 11.21 6.80 4.40
CA LEU A 85 11.34 5.41 3.98
C LEU A 85 12.14 5.33 2.67
N ASN A 86 11.78 6.14 1.66
CA ASN A 86 12.48 6.17 0.37
C ASN A 86 13.95 6.63 0.49
N ARG A 87 14.25 7.55 1.41
CA ARG A 87 15.63 7.97 1.71
C ARG A 87 16.43 6.82 2.32
N SER A 88 15.84 6.09 3.27
CA SER A 88 16.49 4.91 3.86
C SER A 88 16.71 3.80 2.83
N SER A 89 15.85 3.72 1.82
CA SER A 89 15.82 2.65 0.81
C SER A 89 16.57 3.01 -0.49
N ALA A 90 17.43 4.03 -0.53
CA ALA A 90 18.05 4.51 -1.77
C ALA A 90 18.80 3.42 -2.59
N ILE A 91 19.23 2.35 -1.92
CA ILE A 91 19.89 1.16 -2.49
C ILE A 91 18.98 -0.09 -2.54
N CYS A 92 17.85 -0.07 -1.83
CA CYS A 92 16.93 -1.20 -1.67
C CYS A 92 15.55 -0.83 -2.23
N LYS A 93 15.15 -1.49 -3.32
CA LYS A 93 13.87 -1.23 -3.99
C LYS A 93 12.74 -2.13 -3.47
N ALA A 94 13.03 -3.05 -2.55
CA ALA A 94 12.07 -4.00 -1.98
C ALA A 94 10.76 -3.36 -1.53
N SER A 95 10.85 -2.31 -0.71
CA SER A 95 9.66 -1.62 -0.16
C SER A 95 8.80 -0.98 -1.26
N LEU A 96 9.42 -0.39 -2.30
CA LEU A 96 8.69 0.21 -3.41
C LEU A 96 7.99 -0.85 -4.27
N GLN A 97 8.65 -1.99 -4.52
CA GLN A 97 8.03 -3.08 -5.28
C GLN A 97 6.85 -3.69 -4.55
N LEU A 98 6.96 -3.85 -3.22
CA LEU A 98 5.84 -4.30 -2.39
C LEU A 98 4.67 -3.33 -2.47
N VAL A 99 4.89 -2.02 -2.29
CA VAL A 99 3.83 -1.00 -2.38
C VAL A 99 3.15 -1.02 -3.76
N LYS A 100 3.92 -1.16 -4.86
CA LYS A 100 3.35 -1.26 -6.21
C LYS A 100 2.46 -2.49 -6.37
N ARG A 101 2.87 -3.63 -5.83
CA ARG A 101 2.11 -4.89 -5.86
C ARG A 101 0.79 -4.75 -5.10
N GLU A 102 0.84 -4.29 -3.85
CA GLU A 102 -0.35 -4.10 -3.01
C GLU A 102 -1.32 -3.08 -3.61
N HIS A 103 -0.81 -1.98 -4.18
CA HIS A 103 -1.65 -1.02 -4.89
C HIS A 103 -2.35 -1.64 -6.11
N ALA A 104 -1.64 -2.44 -6.91
CA ALA A 104 -2.22 -3.12 -8.07
C ALA A 104 -3.32 -4.11 -7.65
N GLU A 105 -3.08 -4.87 -6.58
CA GLU A 105 -4.05 -5.81 -6.00
C GLU A 105 -5.30 -5.07 -5.49
N LEU A 106 -5.14 -4.02 -4.70
CA LEU A 106 -6.24 -3.21 -4.19
C LEU A 106 -7.07 -2.62 -5.34
N LYS A 107 -6.41 -2.08 -6.37
CA LYS A 107 -7.11 -1.55 -7.56
C LYS A 107 -7.99 -2.62 -8.23
N GLY A 108 -7.47 -3.85 -8.36
CA GLY A 108 -8.23 -4.98 -8.89
C GLY A 108 -9.46 -5.31 -8.03
N ARG A 109 -9.27 -5.46 -6.72
CA ARG A 109 -10.36 -5.76 -5.78
C ARG A 109 -11.44 -4.67 -5.76
N MET A 110 -11.03 -3.40 -5.77
CA MET A 110 -11.95 -2.26 -5.81
C MET A 110 -12.74 -2.20 -7.11
N ALA A 111 -12.14 -2.53 -8.25
CA ALA A 111 -12.87 -2.62 -9.51
C ALA A 111 -13.99 -3.67 -9.45
N THR A 112 -13.68 -4.86 -8.92
CA THR A 112 -14.65 -5.94 -8.71
C THR A 112 -15.76 -5.53 -7.74
N TYR A 113 -15.40 -4.96 -6.60
CA TYR A 113 -16.37 -4.48 -5.60
C TYR A 113 -17.33 -3.45 -6.21
N LEU A 114 -16.80 -2.44 -6.90
CA LEU A 114 -17.61 -1.41 -7.56
C LEU A 114 -18.49 -2.00 -8.68
N GLN A 115 -18.02 -3.03 -9.39
CA GLN A 115 -18.84 -3.76 -10.35
C GLN A 115 -20.02 -4.47 -9.69
N MET A 116 -19.79 -5.20 -8.60
CA MET A 116 -20.85 -5.86 -7.83
C MET A 116 -21.87 -4.83 -7.33
N LYS A 117 -21.41 -3.69 -6.81
CA LYS A 117 -22.28 -2.61 -6.34
C LYS A 117 -23.16 -2.03 -7.47
N ARG A 118 -22.64 -1.92 -8.69
CA ARG A 118 -23.42 -1.49 -9.87
C ARG A 118 -24.48 -2.53 -10.27
N GLN A 119 -24.15 -3.81 -10.18
CA GLN A 119 -25.06 -4.91 -10.53
C GLN A 119 -26.18 -5.12 -9.51
N ALA A 120 -25.93 -4.82 -8.23
CA ALA A 120 -26.92 -4.97 -7.16
C ALA A 120 -28.13 -4.01 -7.29
N GLY A 121 -28.00 -2.91 -8.05
CA GLY A 121 -29.02 -1.88 -8.19
C GLY A 121 -29.29 -1.11 -6.87
N PRO A 122 -30.11 -0.04 -6.90
CA PRO A 122 -30.55 0.65 -5.68
C PRO A 122 -31.45 -0.26 -4.84
N VAL A 123 -31.16 -0.38 -3.53
CA VAL A 123 -31.93 -1.20 -2.58
C VAL A 123 -33.36 -0.66 -2.33
N GLU A 124 -33.71 0.50 -2.89
CA GLU A 124 -34.97 1.25 -2.62
C GLU A 124 -36.13 0.98 -3.61
N ALA A 125 -36.15 -0.14 -4.34
CA ALA A 125 -37.30 -0.48 -5.20
C ALA A 125 -38.41 -1.29 -4.50
N ALA A 126 -38.28 -1.54 -3.19
CA ALA A 126 -39.19 -2.42 -2.43
C ALA A 126 -40.25 -1.69 -1.57
N GLU A 127 -40.34 -0.36 -1.61
CA GLU A 127 -41.48 0.38 -1.05
C GLU A 127 -42.36 0.93 -2.16
N ARG A 128 -43.05 0.02 -2.88
CA ARG A 128 -44.18 0.45 -3.71
C ARG A 128 -45.34 0.84 -2.78
N PRO A 129 -45.88 2.06 -2.86
CA PRO A 129 -47.10 2.39 -2.12
C PRO A 129 -48.25 1.57 -2.69
N MET A 130 -48.94 0.80 -1.85
CA MET A 130 -50.17 0.11 -2.20
C MET A 130 -51.25 1.17 -2.48
N SER A 131 -51.48 1.47 -3.75
CA SER A 131 -52.70 2.15 -4.20
C SER A 131 -53.84 1.13 -4.24
N SER A 132 -54.62 1.03 -3.15
CA SER A 132 -55.95 0.41 -3.20
C SER A 132 -56.98 1.52 -3.33
N GLY A 133 -57.70 1.51 -4.45
CA GLY A 133 -58.53 2.61 -4.91
C GLY A 133 -59.94 2.69 -4.32
N ARG A 134 -60.59 3.79 -4.72
CA ARG A 134 -62.04 4.06 -4.84
C ARG A 134 -62.91 3.73 -3.61
N ASN A 135 -63.44 4.78 -3.01
CA ASN A 135 -64.89 5.00 -3.09
C ASN A 135 -65.21 6.49 -3.26
N LYS A 136 -66.15 6.74 -4.18
CA LYS A 136 -66.63 8.03 -4.67
C LYS A 136 -68.04 8.21 -4.10
N ALA A 137 -68.30 9.28 -3.34
CA ALA A 137 -69.58 9.99 -3.30
C ALA A 137 -69.55 11.08 -2.22
N GLU A 138 -69.33 12.32 -2.64
CA GLU A 138 -70.03 13.49 -2.09
C GLU A 138 -71.44 13.53 -2.75
N PRO A 139 -72.49 14.08 -2.10
CA PRO A 139 -72.65 15.54 -2.15
C PRO A 139 -73.12 16.21 -0.84
N ALA A 140 -72.89 17.52 -0.82
CA ALA A 140 -73.40 18.64 0.02
C ALA A 140 -74.79 18.41 0.69
N GLU A 141 -75.18 19.08 1.79
CA GLU A 141 -75.32 20.54 1.92
C GLU A 141 -75.75 20.95 3.37
N THR A 142 -75.22 22.07 3.87
CA THR A 142 -75.79 23.06 4.84
C THR A 142 -76.54 22.63 6.11
N THR A 143 -76.13 23.15 7.29
CA THR A 143 -76.78 24.30 7.98
C THR A 143 -76.27 24.52 9.41
N LYS A 144 -75.75 25.74 9.62
CA LYS A 144 -75.67 26.66 10.80
C LYS A 144 -75.70 26.15 12.26
N ARG A 145 -74.74 26.73 13.01
CA ARG A 145 -74.70 27.08 14.46
C ARG A 145 -76.05 27.53 15.06
N PRO A 146 -76.23 27.40 16.39
CA PRO A 146 -75.65 28.35 17.37
C PRO A 146 -74.36 27.86 18.05
#